data_AF-A0A2T6NPX1-F1
#
_entry.id   AF-A0A2T6NPX1-F1
#
_cell.length_a   1.000
_cell.length_b   1.000
_cell.length_c   1.000
_cell.angle_alpha   90.00
_cell.angle_beta   90.00
_cell.angle_gamma   90.00
#
_symmetry.space_group_name_H-M   'P 1'
#
loop_
_entity.id
_entity.type
_entity.pdbx_description
1 polymer ?
#
loop_
_entity_poly.entity_id
_entity_poly.type
_entity_poly.pdbx_seq_one_letter_code
_entity_poly.pdbx_strand_id
1 'polypeptide(L)' 'MQSKLTLRLDESLIKQAKIFAKQHDKSLSQVVADYFQLLTKGVESPEPPQITKSLIGVIKDVDEDDYKRHLEEKYL' A
#
# COMPACT_ATOMS: atom_id res chain seq x y z
N MET A 1 15.32 -13.05 -5.02
CA MET A 1 14.90 -14.18 -5.89
C MET A 1 14.27 -13.58 -7.14
N GLN A 2 14.60 -14.06 -8.34
CA GLN A 2 14.00 -13.55 -9.58
C GLN A 2 12.97 -14.56 -10.09
N SER A 3 11.68 -14.20 -10.05
CA SER A 3 10.58 -15.01 -10.57
C SER A 3 10.18 -14.53 -11.96
N LYS A 4 9.80 -15.47 -12.83
CA LYS A 4 9.30 -15.16 -14.18
C LYS A 4 7.77 -15.07 -14.13
N LEU A 5 7.24 -13.92 -14.52
CA LEU A 5 5.81 -13.72 -14.74
C LEU A 5 5.52 -13.66 -16.24
N THR A 6 4.60 -14.50 -16.71
CA THR A 6 4.14 -14.50 -18.11
C THR A 6 2.69 -14.03 -18.14
N LEU A 7 2.42 -12.94 -18.86
CA LEU A 7 1.08 -12.38 -19.01
C LEU A 7 0.56 -12.65 -20.42
N ARG A 8 -0.72 -13.04 -20.54
CA ARG A 8 -1.42 -13.09 -21.84
C ARG A 8 -2.12 -11.75 -22.03
N LEU A 9 -1.76 -11.06 -23.10
CA LEU A 9 -2.23 -9.71 -23.43
C LEU A 9 -2.45 -9.63 -24.94
N ASP A 10 -3.29 -8.72 -25.38
CA ASP A 10 -3.49 -8.46 -26.80
C ASP A 10 -2.21 -7.92 -27.46
N GLU A 11 -1.98 -8.33 -28.71
CA GLU A 11 -0.77 -7.96 -29.45
C GLU A 11 -0.68 -6.44 -29.69
N SER A 12 -1.83 -5.79 -29.91
CA SER A 12 -1.93 -4.33 -30.04
C SER A 12 -1.47 -3.61 -28.77
N LEU A 13 -1.88 -4.13 -27.60
CA LEU A 13 -1.51 -3.59 -26.30
C LEU A 13 -0.01 -3.76 -26.04
N ILE A 14 0.56 -4.92 -26.38
CA ILE A 14 2.01 -5.17 -26.26
C ILE A 14 2.81 -4.17 -27.12
N LYS A 15 2.34 -3.86 -28.34
CA LYS A 15 3.00 -2.86 -29.20
C LYS A 15 2.97 -1.47 -28.59
N GLN A 16 1.81 -1.02 -28.12
CA GLN A 16 1.67 0.29 -27.48
C GLN A 16 2.55 0.40 -26.22
N ALA A 17 2.57 -0.64 -25.39
CA ALA A 17 3.37 -0.65 -24.17
C ALA A 17 4.88 -0.62 -24.46
N LYS A 18 5.35 -1.29 -25.52
CA LYS A 18 6.75 -1.22 -25.96
C LYS A 18 7.13 0.17 -26.48
N ILE A 19 6.24 0.85 -27.21
CA ILE A 19 6.48 2.22 -27.68
C ILE A 19 6.64 3.16 -26.49
N PHE A 20 5.71 3.07 -25.52
CA PHE A 20 5.79 3.85 -24.28
C PHE A 20 7.10 3.59 -23.54
N ALA A 21 7.46 2.33 -23.31
CA ALA A 21 8.68 1.97 -22.60
C ALA A 21 9.93 2.55 -23.30
N LYS A 22 9.99 2.48 -24.64
CA LYS A 22 11.08 3.04 -25.44
C LYS A 22 11.15 4.57 -25.38
N GLN A 23 10.01 5.26 -25.37
CA GLN A 23 9.97 6.72 -25.21
C GLN A 23 10.47 7.19 -23.85
N HIS A 24 10.38 6.34 -22.83
CA HIS A 24 10.84 6.61 -21.48
C HIS A 24 12.20 5.96 -21.14
N ASP A 25 12.95 5.47 -22.13
CA ASP A 25 14.23 4.78 -21.96
C ASP A 25 14.19 3.63 -20.92
N LYS A 26 13.04 2.96 -20.81
CA LYS A 26 12.81 1.85 -19.88
C LYS A 26 12.47 0.57 -20.63
N SER A 27 12.76 -0.57 -19.99
CA SER A 27 12.25 -1.86 -20.48
C SER A 27 10.79 -2.03 -20.09
N LEU A 28 10.01 -2.77 -20.88
CA LEU A 28 8.62 -3.09 -20.55
C LEU A 28 8.50 -3.79 -19.20
N SER A 29 9.46 -4.68 -18.88
CA SER A 29 9.53 -5.35 -17.57
C SER A 29 9.73 -4.35 -16.42
N GLN A 30 10.54 -3.31 -16.61
CA GLN A 30 10.73 -2.27 -15.61
C GLN A 30 9.45 -1.46 -15.39
N VAL A 31 8.75 -1.07 -16.46
CA VAL A 31 7.48 -0.34 -16.36
C VAL A 31 6.45 -1.13 -15.57
N VAL A 32 6.34 -2.43 -15.82
CA VAL A 32 5.41 -3.32 -15.11
C VAL A 32 5.84 -3.51 -13.65
N ALA A 33 7.14 -3.64 -13.38
CA ALA A 33 7.65 -3.75 -12.01
C ALA A 33 7.36 -2.48 -11.19
N ASP A 34 7.60 -1.30 -11.77
CA ASP A 34 7.31 0.00 -11.14
C ASP A 34 5.80 0.11 -10.83
N TYR A 35 4.93 -0.36 -11.74
CA TYR A 35 3.49 -0.39 -11.53
C TYR A 35 3.08 -1.34 -10.40
N PHE A 36 3.63 -2.56 -10.34
CA PHE A 36 3.37 -3.47 -9.23
C PHE A 36 3.81 -2.91 -7.89
N GLN A 37 4.97 -2.22 -7.83
CA GLN A 37 5.41 -1.55 -6.61
C GLN A 37 4.43 -0.45 -6.16
N LEU A 38 3.84 0.29 -7.10
CA LEU A 38 2.84 1.29 -6.79
C LEU A 38 1.56 0.66 -6.24
N LEU A 39 1.11 -0.47 -6.83
CA LEU A 39 -0.05 -1.20 -6.33
C LEU A 39 0.16 -1.76 -4.93
N THR A 40 1.35 -2.28 -4.62
CA THR A 40 1.64 -2.83 -3.29
C THR A 40 1.89 -1.76 -2.23
N LYS A 41 2.32 -0.55 -2.62
CA LYS A 41 2.51 0.59 -1.70
C LYS A 41 1.24 1.01 -0.96
N GLY A 42 0.05 0.78 -1.52
CA GLY A 42 -1.22 1.06 -0.85
C GLY A 42 -1.71 -0.07 0.07
N VAL A 43 -1.07 -1.24 0.05
CA VAL A 43 -1.49 -2.44 0.79
C VAL A 43 -0.69 -2.63 2.09
N GLU A 44 0.48 -2.00 2.20
CA GLU A 44 1.13 -1.85 3.50
C GLU A 44 0.29 -0.86 4.32
N SER A 45 -0.54 -1.40 5.21
CA SER A 45 -1.10 -0.61 6.31
C SER A 45 0.09 0.11 6.94
N PRO A 46 0.07 1.46 7.03
CA PRO A 46 1.22 2.19 7.52
C PRO A 46 1.59 1.61 8.88
N GLU A 47 2.82 1.09 9.00
CA GLU A 47 3.28 0.63 10.31
C GLU A 47 3.08 1.79 11.29
N PRO A 48 2.35 1.58 12.40
CA PRO A 48 2.16 2.65 13.35
C PRO A 48 3.55 3.14 13.81
N PRO A 49 3.74 4.46 13.99
CA PRO A 49 4.97 5.01 14.55
C PRO A 49 5.40 4.23 15.80
N GLN A 50 6.70 4.12 16.08
CA GLN A 50 7.21 3.33 17.22
C GLN A 50 6.53 3.68 18.56
N ILE A 51 6.21 4.96 18.75
CA ILE A 51 5.44 5.43 19.91
C ILE A 51 4.03 4.82 19.91
N THR A 52 3.32 4.88 18.79
CA THR A 52 1.98 4.28 18.65
C THR A 52 2.03 2.76 18.84
N LYS A 53 3.04 2.06 18.32
CA LYS A 53 3.27 0.63 18.60
C LYS A 53 3.46 0.33 20.09
N SER A 54 4.15 1.20 20.83
CA SER A 54 4.35 1.05 22.28
C SER A 54 3.08 1.30 23.09
N LEU A 55 2.10 2.02 22.53
CA LEU A 55 0.83 2.35 23.18
C LEU A 55 -0.28 1.35 22.84
N ILE A 56 -0.18 0.66 21.71
CA ILE A 56 -1.10 -0.43 21.32
C ILE A 56 -1.00 -1.57 22.35
N GLY A 57 -2.11 -1.86 23.03
CA GLY A 57 -2.21 -2.93 24.03
C GLY A 57 -1.85 -2.54 25.47
N VAL A 58 -1.51 -1.26 25.72
CA VAL A 58 -1.29 -0.73 27.08
C VAL A 58 -2.59 -0.64 27.87
N ILE A 59 -3.67 -0.29 27.19
CA ILE A 59 -5.02 -0.27 27.75
C ILE A 59 -5.70 -1.56 27.32
N LYS A 60 -6.11 -2.37 28.31
CA LYS A 60 -6.87 -3.61 28.13
C LYS A 60 -8.26 -3.41 28.70
N ASP A 61 -9.25 -4.08 28.09
CA ASP A 61 -10.64 -4.12 28.57
C ASP A 61 -11.33 -2.75 28.64
N VAL A 62 -11.10 -1.90 27.64
CA VAL A 62 -11.78 -0.60 27.50
C VAL A 62 -12.42 -0.56 26.13
N ASP A 63 -13.70 -0.20 26.09
CA ASP A 63 -14.47 -0.05 24.86
C ASP A 63 -14.50 1.41 24.40
N GLU A 64 -14.89 1.66 23.16
CA GLU A 64 -14.97 3.01 22.59
C GLU A 64 -15.96 3.90 23.39
N ASP A 65 -16.97 3.28 24.02
CA ASP A 65 -17.95 3.95 24.86
C ASP A 65 -17.37 4.46 26.19
N ASP A 66 -16.35 3.80 26.74
CA ASP A 66 -15.61 4.32 27.90
C ASP A 66 -14.91 5.63 27.58
N TYR A 67 -14.34 5.72 26.37
CA TYR A 67 -13.68 6.94 25.90
C TYR A 67 -14.68 8.08 25.67
N LYS A 68 -15.85 7.78 25.09
CA LYS A 68 -16.92 8.77 24.89
C LYS A 68 -17.43 9.33 26.22
N ARG A 69 -17.68 8.47 27.21
CA ARG A 69 -18.07 8.91 28.57
C ARG A 69 -17.00 9.77 29.24
N HIS A 70 -15.72 9.40 29.12
CA HIS A 70 -14.64 10.21 29.66
C HIS A 70 -14.60 11.62 29.03
N LEU A 71 -14.85 11.74 27.73
CA LEU A 71 -14.91 13.03 27.05
C LEU A 71 -16.11 13.86 27.52
N GLU A 72 -17.27 13.24 27.72
CA GLU A 72 -18.44 13.91 28.29
C GLU A 72 -18.13 14.43 29.70
N GLU A 73 -17.63 13.62 30.62
CA GLU A 73 -17.30 14.07 31.99
C GLU A 73 -16.20 15.14 32.06
N LYS A 74 -15.30 15.17 31.08
CA LYS A 74 -14.16 16.10 31.07
C LYS A 74 -14.52 17.47 30.50
N TYR A 75 -15.49 17.54 29.60
CA TYR A 75 -15.78 18.74 28.81
C TYR A 75 -17.23 19.23 28.91
N LEU A 76 -18.17 18.42 29.40
CA LEU A 76 -19.55 18.79 29.71
C LEU A 76 -19.77 18.83 31.23
#